data_AF-A0AAN7GG65-F1
#
_entry.id   AF-A0AAN7GG65-F1
#
_cell.length_a   1.000
_cell.length_b   1.000
_cell.length_c   1.000
_cell.angle_alpha   90.00
_cell.angle_beta   90.00
_cell.angle_gamma   90.00
#
_symmetry.space_group_name_H-M   'P 1'
#
loop_
_entity.id
_entity.type
_entity.pdbx_description
1 polymer ?
#
loop_
_entity_poly.entity_id
_entity_poly.type
_entity_poly.pdbx_seq_one_letter_code
_entity_poly.pdbx_strand_id
1 'polypeptide(L)'
;MEFDDKFLLELCQLKSNGSSLLTLSTTSGVEYQVLTNSDSTTKLIDIAALLGKSMGLAIVDCSASSETIGVMKQGVDLGCCVVMANKKPLTSTMEDYDKLVSHPRRIRHESTVGAGLPVIASLNRILSSGDSVHRIVGSLSGTLGYVMSEVEDGKPLSQVVNTPNQTQDFCFHLYPRDDLSGMDVARKALILARLLGRRINLDSIKIESLYPKVMGSNVMAVEDFLDNGLLLLDKDIQERVNKASLNGNVLRYVCVIEGSRCEVGIQELPKDSPLGRLRGSDNVYSTSEDTASTTRMSL
;
A
#
# COMPACT_ATOMS: atom_id res chain seq x y z
N MET A 1 27.96 14.18 1.84
CA MET A 1 27.44 13.69 3.12
C MET A 1 26.54 12.53 2.76
N GLU A 2 27.03 11.31 2.91
CA GLU A 2 26.23 10.10 2.64
C GLU A 2 25.37 9.82 3.87
N PHE A 3 24.10 9.48 3.67
CA PHE A 3 23.31 8.85 4.72
C PHE A 3 23.96 7.51 5.02
N ASP A 4 24.56 7.34 6.20
CA ASP A 4 25.10 6.05 6.58
C ASP A 4 23.98 5.08 6.96
N ASP A 5 24.17 3.79 6.71
CA ASP A 5 23.19 2.76 7.04
C ASP A 5 22.88 2.74 8.54
N LYS A 6 23.84 3.15 9.37
CA LYS A 6 23.72 3.17 10.82
C LYS A 6 22.65 4.18 11.29
N PHE A 7 22.65 5.39 10.75
CA PHE A 7 21.67 6.44 11.03
C PHE A 7 20.27 6.03 10.55
N LEU A 8 20.18 5.43 9.36
CA LEU A 8 18.90 4.92 8.85
C LEU A 8 18.34 3.82 9.75
N LEU A 9 19.18 2.89 10.20
CA LEU A 9 18.78 1.83 11.14
C LEU A 9 18.36 2.40 12.49
N GLU A 10 19.05 3.41 13.02
CA GLU A 10 18.66 4.09 14.26
C GLU A 10 17.28 4.78 14.11
N LEU A 11 17.06 5.48 13.00
CA LEU A 11 15.78 6.12 12.69
C LEU A 11 14.65 5.10 12.59
N CYS A 12 14.90 3.98 11.90
CA CYS A 12 13.96 2.87 11.80
C CYS A 12 13.66 2.26 13.17
N GLN A 13 14.66 1.96 14.00
CA GLN A 13 14.47 1.40 15.33
C GLN A 13 13.67 2.33 16.24
N LEU A 14 13.99 3.63 16.25
CA LEU A 14 13.25 4.62 17.02
C LEU A 14 11.78 4.67 16.61
N LYS A 15 11.50 4.68 15.31
CA LYS A 15 10.12 4.70 14.80
C LYS A 15 9.37 3.41 15.05
N SER A 16 10.01 2.25 14.90
CA SER A 16 9.40 0.95 15.24
C SER A 16 9.04 0.85 16.73
N ASN A 17 9.83 1.49 17.59
CA ASN A 17 9.57 1.55 19.03
C ASN A 17 8.56 2.64 19.44
N GLY A 18 7.96 3.36 18.47
CA GLY A 18 7.03 4.47 18.74
C GLY A 18 7.69 5.70 19.38
N SER A 19 9.02 5.77 19.39
CA SER A 19 9.77 6.86 20.02
C SER A 19 9.77 8.14 19.15
N SER A 20 9.90 9.29 19.82
CA SER A 20 9.97 10.59 19.14
C SER A 20 11.29 10.74 18.38
N LEU A 21 11.29 11.45 17.25
CA LEU A 21 12.54 11.78 16.55
C LEU A 21 13.44 12.71 17.37
N LEU A 22 12.89 13.40 18.37
CA LEU A 22 13.66 14.22 19.31
C LEU A 22 14.66 13.41 20.14
N THR A 23 14.47 12.10 20.25
CA THR A 23 15.38 11.21 21.00
C THR A 23 16.46 10.60 20.12
N LEU A 24 16.58 11.00 18.84
CA LEU A 24 17.74 10.62 18.03
C LEU A 24 19.02 11.09 18.71
N SER A 25 20.02 10.22 18.72
CA SER A 25 21.35 10.53 19.23
C SER A 25 22.25 11.02 18.09
N THR A 26 23.15 11.95 18.36
CA THR A 26 24.07 12.56 17.36
C THR A 26 25.23 11.63 16.93
N THR A 27 25.01 10.32 16.95
CA THR A 27 26.08 9.30 16.98
C THR A 27 26.70 8.99 15.61
N SER A 28 26.26 9.65 14.54
CA SER A 28 26.54 9.26 13.15
C SER A 28 27.12 10.36 12.26
N GLY A 29 27.56 11.50 12.80
CA GLY A 29 28.19 12.57 12.00
C GLY A 29 27.29 13.19 10.91
N VAL A 30 26.00 12.83 10.90
CA VAL A 30 24.93 13.41 10.08
C VAL A 30 24.34 14.58 10.84
N GLU A 31 24.33 15.76 10.22
CA GLU A 31 23.58 16.91 10.73
C GLU A 31 22.09 16.72 10.43
N TYR A 32 21.25 16.74 11.47
CA TYR A 32 19.80 16.68 11.32
C TYR A 32 19.12 17.72 12.20
N GLN A 33 17.94 18.16 11.77
CA GLN A 33 17.06 19.03 12.53
C GLN A 33 15.66 18.43 12.57
N VAL A 34 15.12 18.23 13.77
CA VAL A 34 13.74 17.78 13.96
C VAL A 34 12.83 19.00 14.08
N LEU A 35 11.79 19.05 13.27
CA LEU A 35 10.77 20.10 13.31
C LEU A 35 9.46 19.52 13.85
N THR A 36 8.90 20.12 14.90
CA THR A 36 7.71 19.60 15.61
C THR A 36 6.46 20.47 15.50
N ASN A 37 6.57 21.66 14.89
CA ASN A 37 5.54 22.69 14.95
C ASN A 37 4.76 22.81 13.63
N SER A 38 3.64 23.53 13.65
CA SER A 38 2.81 23.86 12.48
C SER A 38 3.58 24.54 11.35
N ASP A 39 4.67 25.24 11.66
CA ASP A 39 5.52 25.93 10.68
C ASP A 39 6.53 25.00 9.97
N SER A 40 6.55 23.72 10.30
CA SER A 40 7.45 22.72 9.69
C SER A 40 7.30 22.67 8.17
N THR A 41 6.07 22.74 7.67
CA THR A 41 5.75 22.80 6.24
C THR A 41 6.36 24.03 5.57
N THR A 42 6.20 25.21 6.16
CA THR A 42 6.74 26.47 5.63
C THR A 42 8.26 26.42 5.56
N LYS A 43 8.92 25.98 6.63
CA LYS A 43 10.37 25.82 6.65
C LYS A 43 10.89 24.84 5.60
N LEU A 44 10.18 23.73 5.40
CA LEU A 44 10.54 22.74 4.39
C LEU A 44 10.44 23.34 2.97
N ILE A 45 9.40 24.14 2.72
CA ILE A 45 9.23 24.87 1.45
C ILE A 45 10.33 25.92 1.27
N ASP A 46 10.70 26.67 2.31
CA ASP A 46 11.78 27.66 2.24
C ASP A 46 13.12 27.00 1.88
N ILE A 47 13.44 25.87 2.53
CA ILE A 47 14.63 25.06 2.20
C ILE A 47 14.56 24.56 0.75
N ALA A 48 13.40 24.06 0.32
CA ALA A 48 13.19 23.60 -1.04
C ALA A 48 13.37 24.73 -2.07
N ALA A 49 12.95 25.95 -1.75
CA ALA A 49 13.10 27.10 -2.63
C ALA A 49 14.57 27.51 -2.80
N LEU A 50 15.36 27.40 -1.74
CA LEU A 50 16.79 27.73 -1.76
C LEU A 50 17.64 26.66 -2.45
N LEU A 51 17.35 25.38 -2.21
CA LEU A 51 18.25 24.27 -2.59
C LEU A 51 17.74 23.41 -3.75
N GLY A 52 16.46 23.44 -4.05
CA GLY A 52 15.82 22.51 -4.99
C GLY A 52 16.44 22.53 -6.40
N LYS A 53 16.73 23.71 -6.93
CA LYS A 53 17.29 23.88 -8.29
C LYS A 53 18.81 23.71 -8.36
N SER A 54 19.52 23.86 -7.25
CA SER A 54 20.97 24.04 -7.22
C SER A 54 21.73 22.81 -6.70
N MET A 55 21.15 22.06 -5.75
CA MET A 55 21.88 21.02 -5.01
C MET A 55 21.26 19.61 -5.05
N GLY A 56 20.14 19.44 -5.76
CA GLY A 56 19.48 18.13 -5.87
C GLY A 56 18.82 17.68 -4.57
N LEU A 57 17.97 18.54 -3.98
CA LEU A 57 17.23 18.24 -2.75
C LEU A 57 16.18 17.13 -3.00
N ALA A 58 16.07 16.18 -2.07
CA ALA A 58 15.02 15.17 -2.05
C ALA A 58 14.06 15.39 -0.87
N ILE A 59 12.76 15.41 -1.15
CA ILE A 59 11.68 15.42 -0.16
C ILE A 59 11.13 14.01 -0.07
N VAL A 60 11.16 13.42 1.13
CA VAL A 60 10.74 12.03 1.38
C VAL A 60 9.49 12.03 2.26
N ASP A 61 8.37 11.53 1.74
CA ASP A 61 7.11 11.38 2.47
C ASP A 61 6.90 9.92 2.91
N CYS A 62 7.20 9.69 4.19
CA CYS A 62 6.93 8.44 4.90
C CYS A 62 5.66 8.54 5.78
N SER A 63 4.79 9.53 5.55
CA SER A 63 3.53 9.68 6.29
C SER A 63 2.41 8.84 5.67
N ALA A 64 1.24 8.87 6.33
CA ALA A 64 -0.02 8.37 5.78
C ALA A 64 -1.07 9.49 5.71
N SER A 65 -0.67 10.76 5.60
CA SER A 65 -1.57 11.93 5.62
C SER A 65 -1.84 12.48 4.22
N SER A 66 -3.00 13.10 4.02
CA SER A 66 -3.29 13.88 2.80
C SER A 66 -2.75 15.31 2.88
N GLU A 67 -2.31 15.75 4.05
CA GLU A 67 -1.79 17.10 4.28
C GLU A 67 -0.47 17.34 3.53
N THR A 68 0.27 16.27 3.23
CA THR A 68 1.55 16.35 2.51
C THR A 68 1.39 16.66 1.02
N ILE A 69 0.19 16.50 0.45
CA ILE A 69 -0.05 16.67 -1.00
C ILE A 69 0.42 18.04 -1.48
N GLY A 70 0.07 19.11 -0.75
CA GLY A 70 0.47 20.47 -1.08
C GLY A 70 1.98 20.65 -1.08
N VAL A 71 2.66 20.07 -0.08
CA VAL A 71 4.13 20.12 0.04
C VAL A 71 4.80 19.40 -1.11
N MET A 72 4.31 18.22 -1.48
CA MET A 72 4.90 17.42 -2.56
C MET A 72 4.74 18.13 -3.91
N LYS A 73 3.58 18.73 -4.19
CA LYS A 73 3.35 19.53 -5.39
C LYS A 73 4.31 20.73 -5.46
N GLN A 74 4.46 21.47 -4.36
CA GLN A 74 5.41 22.59 -4.30
C GLN A 74 6.86 22.12 -4.44
N GLY A 75 7.22 20.99 -3.86
CA GLY A 75 8.54 20.37 -4.04
C GLY A 75 8.88 20.12 -5.51
N VAL A 76 7.93 19.58 -6.29
CA VAL A 76 8.08 19.41 -7.74
C VAL A 76 8.31 20.76 -8.44
N ASP A 77 7.53 21.79 -8.10
CA ASP A 77 7.66 23.13 -8.68
C ASP A 77 9.00 23.81 -8.39
N LEU A 78 9.55 23.55 -7.21
CA LEU A 78 10.85 24.05 -6.78
C LEU A 78 12.02 23.23 -7.34
N GLY A 79 11.73 22.18 -8.12
CA GLY A 79 12.73 21.36 -8.79
C GLY A 79 13.34 20.24 -7.94
N CYS A 80 12.73 19.95 -6.78
CA CYS A 80 13.18 18.89 -5.89
C CYS A 80 12.88 17.50 -6.48
N CYS A 81 13.65 16.51 -6.03
CA CYS A 81 13.26 15.11 -6.11
C CYS A 81 12.22 14.81 -5.03
N VAL A 82 11.22 13.99 -5.36
CA VAL A 82 10.12 13.63 -4.48
C VAL A 82 10.08 12.11 -4.35
N VAL A 83 10.16 11.61 -3.12
CA VAL A 83 10.13 10.18 -2.79
C VAL A 83 8.94 9.92 -1.87
N MET A 84 8.13 8.91 -2.17
CA MET A 84 6.88 8.63 -1.45
C MET A 84 6.77 7.17 -1.05
N ALA A 85 6.50 6.92 0.23
CA ALA A 85 5.83 5.70 0.71
C ALA A 85 4.33 5.93 0.92
N ASN A 86 3.92 7.20 1.00
CA ASN A 86 2.53 7.60 1.11
C ASN A 86 1.78 7.43 -0.23
N LYS A 87 0.69 6.65 -0.20
CA LYS A 87 -0.17 6.43 -1.38
C LYS A 87 -1.10 7.60 -1.65
N LYS A 88 -1.49 8.37 -0.63
CA LYS A 88 -2.54 9.39 -0.72
C LYS A 88 -2.29 10.43 -1.83
N PRO A 89 -1.08 11.00 -1.98
CA PRO A 89 -0.80 11.95 -3.07
C PRO A 89 -1.02 11.35 -4.46
N LEU A 90 -0.62 10.10 -4.69
CA LEU A 90 -0.76 9.42 -5.98
C LEU A 90 -2.18 8.92 -6.26
N THR A 91 -3.03 8.85 -5.23
CA THR A 91 -4.43 8.40 -5.31
C THR A 91 -5.45 9.53 -5.09
N SER A 92 -4.97 10.77 -5.03
CA SER A 92 -5.81 11.98 -4.99
C SER A 92 -6.41 12.25 -6.37
N THR A 93 -6.78 13.50 -6.63
CA THR A 93 -7.25 13.98 -7.93
C THR A 93 -6.27 13.67 -9.06
N MET A 94 -6.78 13.59 -10.30
CA MET A 94 -5.93 13.46 -11.48
C MET A 94 -4.99 14.66 -11.66
N GLU A 95 -5.41 15.86 -11.24
CA GLU A 95 -4.57 17.05 -11.28
C GLU A 95 -3.35 16.92 -10.35
N ASP A 96 -3.56 16.46 -9.11
CA ASP A 96 -2.46 16.19 -8.17
C ASP A 96 -1.52 15.13 -8.71
N TYR A 97 -2.07 14.05 -9.26
CA TYR A 97 -1.28 12.98 -9.87
C TYR A 97 -0.43 13.49 -11.02
N ASP A 98 -1.03 14.18 -11.99
CA ASP A 98 -0.35 14.73 -13.17
C ASP A 98 0.75 15.71 -12.77
N LYS A 99 0.51 16.53 -11.74
CA LYS A 99 1.51 17.42 -11.18
C LYS A 99 2.71 16.64 -10.63
N LEU A 100 2.47 15.61 -9.83
CA LEU A 100 3.52 14.81 -9.19
C LEU A 100 4.35 14.04 -10.23
N VAL A 101 3.74 13.50 -11.27
CA VAL A 101 4.42 12.71 -12.31
C VAL A 101 4.97 13.55 -13.47
N SER A 102 4.77 14.87 -13.46
CA SER A 102 5.22 15.80 -14.50
C SER A 102 6.72 15.72 -14.81
N HIS A 103 7.52 15.30 -13.83
CA HIS A 103 8.97 15.11 -13.97
C HIS A 103 9.36 13.66 -13.58
N PRO A 104 9.20 12.67 -14.47
CA PRO A 104 9.37 11.25 -14.15
C PRO A 104 10.75 10.88 -13.54
N ARG A 105 11.80 11.65 -13.88
CA ARG A 105 13.16 11.44 -13.35
C ARG A 105 13.33 11.89 -11.90
N ARG A 106 12.43 12.73 -11.40
CA ARG A 106 12.47 13.33 -10.05
C ARG A 106 11.49 12.70 -9.08
N ILE A 107 10.71 11.70 -9.49
CA ILE A 107 9.73 11.04 -8.63
C ILE A 107 10.12 9.58 -8.38
N ARG A 108 10.03 9.13 -7.12
CA ARG A 108 10.16 7.72 -6.72
C ARG A 108 9.04 7.36 -5.77
N HIS A 109 8.39 6.23 -6.01
CA HIS A 109 7.25 5.81 -5.20
C HIS A 109 7.13 4.29 -5.12
N GLU A 110 8.26 3.58 -5.23
CA GLU A 110 8.31 2.11 -5.23
C GLU A 110 7.58 1.51 -4.02
N SER A 111 7.82 2.07 -2.84
CA SER A 111 7.25 1.58 -1.58
C SER A 111 5.75 1.78 -1.42
N THR A 112 5.10 2.50 -2.34
CA THR A 112 3.64 2.65 -2.34
C THR A 112 2.93 1.36 -2.74
N VAL A 113 3.56 0.49 -3.53
CA VAL A 113 3.01 -0.79 -4.00
C VAL A 113 4.05 -1.89 -3.86
N GLY A 114 3.77 -2.90 -3.04
CA GLY A 114 4.69 -4.03 -2.85
C GLY A 114 5.81 -3.80 -1.82
N ALA A 115 5.77 -2.69 -1.06
CA ALA A 115 6.74 -2.37 -0.02
C ALA A 115 8.20 -2.33 -0.53
N GLY A 116 9.00 -3.37 -0.28
CA GLY A 116 10.38 -3.47 -0.79
C GLY A 116 10.49 -4.09 -2.19
N LEU A 117 9.39 -4.64 -2.72
CA LEU A 117 9.40 -5.31 -4.01
C LEU A 117 9.47 -4.32 -5.16
N PRO A 118 10.21 -4.64 -6.24
CA PRO A 118 10.35 -3.76 -7.40
C PRO A 118 9.12 -3.83 -8.34
N VAL A 119 7.90 -3.68 -7.81
CA VAL A 119 6.65 -3.79 -8.58
C VAL A 119 6.53 -2.67 -9.61
N ILE A 120 6.70 -1.42 -9.18
CA ILE A 120 6.57 -0.24 -10.05
C ILE A 120 7.75 -0.16 -11.01
N ALA A 121 8.96 -0.44 -10.53
CA ALA A 121 10.15 -0.51 -11.38
C ALA A 121 9.99 -1.56 -12.49
N SER A 122 9.45 -2.74 -12.17
CA SER A 122 9.22 -3.81 -13.16
C SER A 122 8.13 -3.45 -14.15
N LEU A 123 7.02 -2.89 -13.68
CA LEU A 123 5.95 -2.41 -14.56
C LEU A 123 6.47 -1.34 -15.52
N ASN A 124 7.23 -0.36 -15.04
CA ASN A 124 7.83 0.67 -15.89
C ASN A 124 8.82 0.10 -16.90
N ARG A 125 9.57 -0.96 -16.55
CA ARG A 125 10.47 -1.64 -17.50
C ARG A 125 9.70 -2.30 -18.64
N ILE A 126 8.61 -3.02 -18.34
CA ILE A 126 7.73 -3.63 -19.35
C ILE A 126 7.12 -2.56 -20.25
N LEU A 127 6.61 -1.47 -19.67
CA LEU A 127 6.05 -0.38 -20.46
C LEU A 127 7.11 0.33 -21.32
N SER A 128 8.36 0.42 -20.83
CA SER A 128 9.47 1.04 -21.57
C SER A 128 10.04 0.16 -22.68
N SER A 129 9.86 -1.17 -22.63
CA SER A 129 10.21 -2.07 -23.75
C SER A 129 9.21 -1.99 -24.90
N GLY A 130 8.06 -1.36 -24.69
CA GLY A 130 6.98 -1.26 -25.67
C GLY A 130 5.94 -2.38 -25.54
N ASP A 131 6.05 -3.24 -24.53
CA ASP A 131 5.07 -4.30 -24.27
C ASP A 131 3.79 -3.72 -23.66
N SER A 132 2.65 -4.27 -24.07
CA SER A 132 1.35 -3.92 -23.49
C SER A 132 0.95 -4.89 -22.39
N VAL A 133 0.62 -4.35 -21.22
CA VAL A 133 0.12 -5.14 -20.09
C VAL A 133 -1.40 -5.21 -20.15
N HIS A 134 -1.93 -6.39 -20.46
CA HIS A 134 -3.38 -6.60 -20.63
C HIS A 134 -4.12 -6.81 -19.32
N ARG A 135 -3.46 -7.45 -18.36
CA ARG A 135 -4.05 -7.89 -17.10
C ARG A 135 -3.03 -7.82 -15.98
N ILE A 136 -3.44 -7.27 -14.85
CA ILE A 136 -2.74 -7.38 -13.57
C ILE A 136 -3.66 -8.12 -12.60
N VAL A 137 -3.13 -9.13 -11.94
CA VAL A 137 -3.72 -9.71 -10.73
C VAL A 137 -2.68 -9.74 -9.64
N GLY A 138 -3.00 -9.21 -8.46
CA GLY A 138 -2.04 -9.18 -7.36
C GLY A 138 -2.66 -9.27 -5.98
N SER A 139 -2.02 -10.05 -5.10
CA SER A 139 -2.19 -9.95 -3.66
C SER A 139 -1.26 -8.86 -3.16
N LEU A 140 -1.81 -7.73 -2.73
CA LEU A 140 -1.04 -6.53 -2.41
C LEU A 140 -1.17 -6.11 -0.94
N SER A 141 -1.81 -6.92 -0.09
CA SER A 141 -1.93 -6.68 1.35
C SER A 141 -1.49 -7.92 2.11
N GLY A 142 -0.43 -7.77 2.92
CA GLY A 142 0.03 -8.84 3.80
C GLY A 142 -1.01 -9.21 4.86
N THR A 143 -1.71 -8.21 5.42
CA THR A 143 -2.82 -8.39 6.36
C THR A 143 -3.93 -9.26 5.78
N LEU A 144 -4.44 -8.88 4.61
CA LEU A 144 -5.54 -9.60 3.99
C LEU A 144 -5.08 -10.96 3.44
N GLY A 145 -3.83 -11.07 2.98
CA GLY A 145 -3.21 -12.34 2.63
C GLY A 145 -3.17 -13.31 3.82
N TYR A 146 -2.76 -12.81 5.00
CA TYR A 146 -2.73 -13.58 6.23
C TYR A 146 -4.13 -14.01 6.63
N VAL A 147 -5.08 -13.06 6.69
CA VAL A 147 -6.49 -13.35 7.00
C VAL A 147 -7.03 -14.46 6.11
N MET A 148 -6.82 -14.37 4.79
CA MET A 148 -7.32 -15.37 3.84
C MET A 148 -6.64 -16.74 4.01
N SER A 149 -5.37 -16.77 4.42
CA SER A 149 -4.65 -18.01 4.70
C SER A 149 -5.17 -18.70 5.97
N GLU A 150 -5.44 -17.93 7.02
CA GLU A 150 -5.88 -18.47 8.31
C GLU A 150 -7.32 -18.98 8.26
N VAL A 151 -8.21 -18.29 7.54
CA VAL A 151 -9.58 -18.76 7.32
C VAL A 151 -9.63 -19.98 6.39
N GLU A 152 -8.68 -20.10 5.44
CA GLU A 152 -8.48 -21.34 4.66
C GLU A 152 -8.13 -22.51 5.57
N ASP A 153 -7.32 -22.28 6.61
CA ASP A 153 -6.95 -23.28 7.62
C ASP A 153 -8.07 -23.56 8.64
N GLY A 154 -9.25 -22.97 8.45
CA GLY A 154 -10.47 -23.25 9.22
C GLY A 154 -10.64 -22.41 10.49
N LYS A 155 -9.83 -21.35 10.67
CA LYS A 155 -10.01 -20.42 11.79
C LYS A 155 -11.13 -19.42 11.47
N PRO A 156 -12.04 -19.12 12.43
CA PRO A 156 -13.01 -18.05 12.26
C PRO A 156 -12.34 -16.70 12.03
N LEU A 157 -12.91 -15.85 11.17
CA LEU A 157 -12.40 -14.50 10.88
C LEU A 157 -12.22 -13.69 12.17
N SER A 158 -13.20 -13.75 13.08
CA SER A 158 -13.19 -13.07 14.36
C SER A 158 -11.97 -13.43 15.21
N GLN A 159 -11.62 -14.71 15.26
CA GLN A 159 -10.44 -15.19 15.98
C GLN A 159 -9.15 -14.68 15.33
N VAL A 160 -9.08 -14.71 14.00
CA VAL A 160 -7.89 -14.28 13.26
C VAL A 160 -7.63 -12.79 13.47
N VAL A 161 -8.67 -11.97 13.42
CA VAL A 161 -8.57 -10.51 13.62
C VAL A 161 -8.28 -10.16 15.08
N ASN A 162 -8.85 -10.87 16.05
CA ASN A 162 -8.67 -10.60 17.48
C ASN A 162 -7.39 -11.21 18.10
N THR A 163 -6.55 -11.89 17.33
CA THR A 163 -5.35 -12.54 17.88
C THR A 163 -4.29 -11.51 18.33
N PRO A 164 -3.96 -11.42 19.65
CA PRO A 164 -3.14 -10.33 20.19
C PRO A 164 -1.67 -10.33 19.71
N ASN A 165 -1.09 -11.52 19.51
CA ASN A 165 0.35 -11.68 19.24
C ASN A 165 0.80 -11.18 17.85
N GLN A 166 -0.13 -10.78 16.98
CA GLN A 166 0.16 -10.33 15.61
C GLN A 166 0.18 -8.80 15.48
N THR A 167 -0.14 -8.07 16.56
CA THR A 167 -0.01 -6.59 16.62
C THR A 167 1.46 -6.13 16.72
N GLN A 168 2.37 -7.03 17.10
CA GLN A 168 3.81 -6.76 17.15
C GLN A 168 4.54 -7.05 15.83
N ASP A 169 4.05 -8.02 15.06
CA ASP A 169 4.58 -8.37 13.74
C ASP A 169 3.60 -7.97 12.61
N PHE A 170 3.51 -6.66 12.36
CA PHE A 170 3.13 -6.04 11.07
C PHE A 170 1.75 -6.34 10.45
N CYS A 171 0.90 -7.19 11.03
CA CYS A 171 -0.24 -7.74 10.29
C CYS A 171 -1.55 -6.96 10.39
N PHE A 172 -1.77 -6.07 11.36
CA PHE A 172 -2.97 -5.21 11.35
C PHE A 172 -2.58 -3.78 11.75
N HIS A 173 -3.12 -2.79 11.04
CA HIS A 173 -3.09 -1.41 11.51
C HIS A 173 -3.81 -1.32 12.88
N LEU A 174 -3.51 -0.27 13.66
CA LEU A 174 -4.12 0.02 14.97
C LEU A 174 -5.66 -0.05 14.97
N TYR A 175 -6.30 0.02 13.79
CA TYR A 175 -7.73 -0.16 13.57
C TYR A 175 -7.97 -1.25 12.51
N PRO A 176 -8.41 -2.47 12.90
CA PRO A 176 -8.58 -3.59 11.96
C PRO A 176 -9.54 -3.33 10.78
N ARG A 177 -10.47 -2.39 10.93
CA ARG A 177 -11.40 -1.99 9.85
C ARG A 177 -10.67 -1.35 8.67
N ASP A 178 -9.59 -0.63 8.89
CA ASP A 178 -8.87 0.04 7.82
C ASP A 178 -8.30 -0.98 6.83
N ASP A 179 -7.81 -2.11 7.34
CA ASP A 179 -7.36 -3.25 6.54
C ASP A 179 -8.53 -4.00 5.89
N LEU A 180 -9.53 -4.40 6.68
CA LEU A 180 -10.66 -5.21 6.22
C LEU A 180 -11.55 -4.48 5.20
N SER A 181 -11.47 -3.14 5.12
CA SER A 181 -12.18 -2.34 4.13
C SER A 181 -11.70 -2.57 2.70
N GLY A 182 -10.46 -3.06 2.51
CA GLY A 182 -9.83 -3.17 1.19
C GLY A 182 -9.28 -1.86 0.62
N MET A 183 -9.40 -0.74 1.36
CA MET A 183 -9.03 0.58 0.87
C MET A 183 -7.53 0.73 0.56
N ASP A 184 -6.67 0.09 1.35
CA ASP A 184 -5.22 0.06 1.07
C ASP A 184 -4.92 -0.63 -0.28
N VAL A 185 -5.54 -1.78 -0.53
CA VAL A 185 -5.41 -2.51 -1.80
C VAL A 185 -6.00 -1.70 -2.95
N ALA A 186 -7.13 -1.01 -2.75
CA ALA A 186 -7.73 -0.13 -3.74
C ALA A 186 -6.79 1.01 -4.15
N ARG A 187 -6.10 1.63 -3.19
CA ARG A 187 -5.10 2.66 -3.47
C ARG A 187 -3.91 2.12 -4.25
N LYS A 188 -3.40 0.93 -3.90
CA LYS A 188 -2.33 0.26 -4.63
C LYS A 188 -2.75 -0.08 -6.06
N ALA A 189 -3.96 -0.60 -6.24
CA ALA A 189 -4.54 -0.88 -7.55
C ALA A 189 -4.71 0.40 -8.39
N LEU A 190 -5.13 1.52 -7.79
CA LEU A 190 -5.25 2.81 -8.47
C LEU A 190 -3.90 3.30 -8.99
N ILE A 191 -2.83 3.18 -8.19
CA ILE A 191 -1.47 3.55 -8.61
C ILE A 191 -1.05 2.72 -9.83
N LEU A 192 -1.23 1.40 -9.77
CA LEU A 192 -0.93 0.51 -10.89
C LEU A 192 -1.77 0.83 -12.14
N ALA A 193 -3.07 1.07 -11.97
CA ALA A 193 -3.96 1.44 -13.08
C ALA A 193 -3.53 2.75 -13.74
N ARG A 194 -3.12 3.75 -12.97
CA ARG A 194 -2.60 5.03 -13.50
C ARG A 194 -1.26 4.86 -14.20
N LEU A 195 -0.38 3.98 -13.70
CA LEU A 195 0.88 3.62 -14.38
C LEU A 195 0.64 2.95 -15.73
N LEU A 196 -0.42 2.15 -15.87
CA LEU A 196 -0.90 1.63 -17.16
C LEU A 196 -1.54 2.69 -18.08
N GLY A 197 -1.48 3.97 -17.71
CA GLY A 197 -2.05 5.07 -18.48
C GLY A 197 -3.55 5.30 -18.26
N ARG A 198 -4.21 4.58 -17.34
CA ARG A 198 -5.65 4.77 -17.09
C ARG A 198 -5.91 6.05 -16.31
N ARG A 199 -6.90 6.82 -16.76
CA ARG A 199 -7.32 8.10 -16.17
C ARG A 199 -8.56 7.90 -15.30
N ILE A 200 -8.38 7.24 -14.15
CA ILE A 200 -9.47 6.91 -13.22
C ILE A 200 -9.22 7.49 -11.83
N ASN A 201 -10.28 7.56 -11.04
CA ASN A 201 -10.26 7.97 -9.64
C ASN A 201 -10.67 6.78 -8.74
N LEU A 202 -10.50 6.95 -7.42
CA LEU A 202 -10.72 5.88 -6.45
C LEU A 202 -12.18 5.38 -6.41
N ASP A 203 -13.13 6.27 -6.70
CA ASP A 203 -14.57 5.98 -6.83
C ASP A 203 -14.90 5.06 -8.03
N SER A 204 -14.01 4.99 -9.01
CA SER A 204 -14.15 4.12 -10.19
C SER A 204 -13.73 2.68 -9.90
N ILE A 205 -13.13 2.42 -8.74
CA ILE A 205 -12.68 1.08 -8.33
C ILE A 205 -13.81 0.38 -7.58
N LYS A 206 -14.16 -0.82 -8.01
CA LYS A 206 -15.09 -1.68 -7.25
C LYS A 206 -14.33 -2.29 -6.07
N ILE A 207 -14.76 -1.98 -4.85
CA ILE A 207 -14.13 -2.45 -3.61
C ILE A 207 -15.11 -3.37 -2.89
N GLU A 208 -14.73 -4.64 -2.71
CA GLU A 208 -15.41 -5.58 -1.82
C GLU A 208 -14.82 -5.46 -0.41
N SER A 209 -15.56 -4.83 0.50
CA SER A 209 -15.21 -4.80 1.92
C SER A 209 -15.54 -6.15 2.57
N LEU A 210 -14.71 -6.59 3.52
CA LEU A 210 -14.96 -7.81 4.31
C LEU A 210 -16.05 -7.64 5.37
N TYR A 211 -16.49 -6.41 5.61
CA TYR A 211 -17.61 -6.10 6.49
C TYR A 211 -18.65 -5.20 5.79
N PRO A 212 -19.95 -5.32 6.13
CA PRO A 212 -21.01 -4.49 5.58
C PRO A 212 -20.92 -3.05 6.07
N LYS A 213 -21.48 -2.10 5.29
CA LYS A 213 -21.42 -0.65 5.60
C LYS A 213 -21.93 -0.27 6.99
N VAL A 214 -22.87 -1.04 7.55
CA VAL A 214 -23.41 -0.84 8.90
C VAL A 214 -22.37 -1.03 10.02
N MET A 215 -21.23 -1.66 9.71
CA MET A 215 -20.09 -1.86 10.62
C MET A 215 -18.95 -0.85 10.37
N GLY A 216 -19.19 0.17 9.54
CA GLY A 216 -18.20 1.22 9.26
C GLY A 216 -17.88 2.09 10.49
N SER A 217 -16.71 2.75 10.48
CA SER A 217 -16.24 3.67 11.54
C SER A 217 -17.22 4.77 11.91
N ASN A 218 -18.05 5.23 10.97
CA ASN A 218 -19.05 6.27 11.20
C ASN A 218 -20.36 5.75 11.82
N VAL A 219 -20.52 4.42 11.98
CA VAL A 219 -21.79 3.79 12.37
C VAL A 219 -21.65 2.95 13.64
N MET A 220 -20.56 2.19 13.77
CA MET A 220 -20.33 1.26 14.89
C MET A 220 -19.06 1.63 15.64
N ALA A 221 -19.06 1.59 16.98
CA ALA A 221 -17.86 1.81 17.79
C ALA A 221 -16.84 0.67 17.60
N VAL A 222 -15.54 0.97 17.68
CA VAL A 222 -14.50 -0.02 17.35
C VAL A 222 -14.58 -1.25 18.25
N GLU A 223 -14.87 -1.04 19.54
CA GLU A 223 -15.08 -2.07 20.54
C GLU A 223 -16.24 -3.00 20.14
N ASP A 224 -17.40 -2.44 19.79
CA ASP A 224 -18.57 -3.23 19.35
C ASP A 224 -18.28 -4.07 18.10
N PHE A 225 -17.43 -3.57 17.21
CA PHE A 225 -17.04 -4.33 16.02
C PHE A 225 -16.13 -5.50 16.35
N LEU A 226 -15.15 -5.29 17.22
CA LEU A 226 -14.21 -6.35 17.62
C LEU A 226 -14.91 -7.42 18.45
N ASP A 227 -15.80 -7.01 19.37
CA ASP A 227 -16.47 -7.91 20.30
C ASP A 227 -17.67 -8.62 19.68
N ASN A 228 -18.48 -7.92 18.85
CA ASN A 228 -19.75 -8.43 18.33
C ASN A 228 -19.81 -8.46 16.80
N GLY A 229 -19.29 -7.43 16.12
CA GLY A 229 -19.40 -7.28 14.67
C GLY A 229 -18.70 -8.40 13.90
N LEU A 230 -17.47 -8.75 14.29
CA LEU A 230 -16.67 -9.79 13.62
C LEU A 230 -17.31 -11.19 13.69
N LEU A 231 -17.94 -11.53 14.82
CA LEU A 231 -18.63 -12.82 15.00
C LEU A 231 -19.74 -13.04 13.97
N LEU A 232 -20.40 -11.95 13.54
CA LEU A 232 -21.45 -12.00 12.53
C LEU A 232 -20.92 -12.30 11.12
N LEU A 233 -19.62 -12.12 10.88
CA LEU A 233 -18.98 -12.32 9.58
C LEU A 233 -18.44 -13.74 9.40
N ASP A 234 -18.19 -14.46 10.50
CA ASP A 234 -17.55 -15.78 10.49
C ASP A 234 -18.29 -16.79 9.61
N LYS A 235 -19.62 -16.84 9.73
CA LYS A 235 -20.44 -17.81 9.01
C LYS A 235 -20.35 -17.61 7.50
N ASP A 236 -20.49 -16.38 7.02
CA ASP A 236 -20.46 -16.07 5.59
C ASP A 236 -19.08 -16.40 4.98
N ILE A 237 -18.01 -15.98 5.65
CA ILE A 237 -16.64 -16.28 5.19
C ILE A 237 -16.38 -17.78 5.20
N GLN A 238 -16.77 -18.50 6.24
CA GLN A 238 -16.58 -19.96 6.31
C GLN A 238 -17.36 -20.70 5.21
N GLU A 239 -18.59 -20.29 4.91
CA GLU A 239 -19.38 -20.85 3.81
C GLU A 239 -18.71 -20.62 2.46
N ARG A 240 -18.15 -19.42 2.22
CA ARG A 240 -17.39 -19.11 1.00
C ARG A 240 -16.10 -19.95 0.90
N VAL A 241 -15.36 -20.11 2.00
CA VAL A 241 -14.13 -20.95 2.04
C VAL A 241 -14.48 -22.40 1.73
N ASN A 242 -15.51 -22.95 2.37
CA ASN A 242 -15.94 -24.33 2.15
C ASN A 242 -16.36 -24.55 0.69
N LYS A 243 -17.11 -23.61 0.11
CA LYS A 243 -17.51 -23.66 -1.30
C LYS A 243 -16.30 -23.65 -2.24
N ALA A 244 -15.32 -22.79 -2.00
CA ALA A 244 -14.10 -22.75 -2.80
C ALA A 244 -13.31 -24.07 -2.68
N SER A 245 -13.17 -24.60 -1.46
CA SER A 245 -12.46 -25.85 -1.19
C SER A 245 -13.10 -27.05 -1.92
N LEU A 246 -14.44 -27.12 -1.96
CA LEU A 246 -15.16 -28.15 -2.73
C LEU A 246 -14.86 -28.12 -4.24
N ASN A 247 -14.48 -26.96 -4.77
CA ASN A 247 -14.08 -26.79 -6.17
C ASN A 247 -12.57 -26.97 -6.41
N GLY A 248 -11.79 -27.35 -5.39
CA GLY A 248 -10.32 -27.40 -5.47
C GLY A 248 -9.66 -26.02 -5.50
N ASN A 249 -10.39 -24.98 -5.08
CA ASN A 249 -9.95 -23.59 -5.09
C ASN A 249 -9.72 -23.06 -3.66
N VAL A 250 -9.09 -21.90 -3.58
CA VAL A 250 -8.86 -21.13 -2.36
C VAL A 250 -9.31 -19.69 -2.55
N LEU A 251 -9.63 -19.00 -1.45
CA LEU A 251 -9.97 -17.58 -1.46
C LEU A 251 -8.71 -16.73 -1.27
N ARG A 252 -8.54 -15.70 -2.09
CA ARG A 252 -7.49 -14.69 -1.91
C ARG A 252 -8.08 -13.30 -2.10
N TYR A 253 -7.64 -12.35 -1.30
CA TYR A 253 -8.00 -10.95 -1.48
C TYR A 253 -7.02 -10.31 -2.47
N VAL A 254 -7.49 -10.00 -3.68
CA VAL A 254 -6.62 -9.55 -4.77
C VAL A 254 -7.16 -8.29 -5.44
N CYS A 255 -6.27 -7.56 -6.09
CA CYS A 255 -6.67 -6.59 -7.11
C CYS A 255 -6.70 -7.25 -8.49
N VAL A 256 -7.65 -6.86 -9.33
CA VAL A 256 -7.75 -7.23 -10.73
C VAL A 256 -7.87 -5.97 -11.58
N ILE A 257 -6.95 -5.78 -12.51
CA ILE A 257 -6.91 -4.65 -13.44
C ILE A 257 -6.86 -5.23 -14.86
N GLU A 258 -7.92 -5.07 -15.64
CA GLU A 258 -8.08 -5.73 -16.95
C GLU A 258 -9.00 -4.88 -17.84
N GLY A 259 -8.58 -4.49 -19.05
CA GLY A 259 -9.38 -3.62 -19.92
C GLY A 259 -9.79 -2.30 -19.26
N SER A 260 -11.09 -2.08 -18.99
CA SER A 260 -11.59 -0.94 -18.20
C SER A 260 -11.85 -1.28 -16.73
N ARG A 261 -11.84 -2.57 -16.39
CA ARG A 261 -12.15 -3.11 -15.06
C ARG A 261 -10.98 -2.86 -14.11
N CYS A 262 -11.29 -2.34 -12.93
CA CYS A 262 -10.38 -2.22 -11.79
C CYS A 262 -11.16 -2.55 -10.52
N GLU A 263 -10.87 -3.69 -9.92
CA GLU A 263 -11.60 -4.21 -8.76
C GLU A 263 -10.65 -4.75 -7.71
N VAL A 264 -11.06 -4.68 -6.45
CA VAL A 264 -10.37 -5.31 -5.33
C VAL A 264 -11.39 -6.08 -4.51
N GLY A 265 -11.05 -7.30 -4.12
CA GLY A 265 -11.97 -8.16 -3.40
C GLY A 265 -11.49 -9.59 -3.28
N ILE A 266 -12.33 -10.43 -2.69
CA ILE A 266 -12.08 -11.85 -2.59
C ILE A 266 -12.29 -12.46 -3.97
N GLN A 267 -11.32 -13.24 -4.43
CA GLN A 267 -11.41 -14.06 -5.62
C GLN A 267 -11.18 -15.52 -5.26
N GLU A 268 -11.94 -16.40 -5.93
CA GLU A 268 -11.75 -17.84 -5.90
C GLU A 268 -10.71 -18.22 -6.96
N LEU A 269 -9.61 -18.84 -6.54
CA LEU A 269 -8.47 -19.17 -7.41
C LEU A 269 -8.10 -20.65 -7.25
N PRO A 270 -7.66 -21.33 -8.32
CA PRO A 270 -7.14 -22.70 -8.22
C PRO A 270 -6.03 -22.78 -7.19
N LYS A 271 -6.09 -23.78 -6.30
CA LYS A 271 -5.09 -23.96 -5.24
C LYS A 271 -3.67 -24.09 -5.79
N ASP A 272 -3.53 -24.70 -6.97
CA ASP A 272 -2.24 -24.87 -7.64
C ASP A 272 -1.78 -23.67 -8.46
N SER A 273 -2.58 -22.61 -8.56
CA SER A 273 -2.19 -21.37 -9.25
C SER A 273 -1.12 -20.60 -8.45
N PRO A 274 -0.31 -19.73 -9.08
CA PRO A 274 0.70 -18.94 -8.37
C PRO A 274 0.14 -18.13 -7.19
N LEU A 275 -1.06 -17.56 -7.36
CA LEU A 275 -1.76 -16.82 -6.30
C LEU A 275 -2.44 -17.75 -5.28
N GLY A 276 -2.90 -18.93 -5.71
CA GLY A 276 -3.51 -19.92 -4.81
C GLY A 276 -2.51 -20.56 -3.85
N ARG A 277 -1.22 -20.60 -4.21
CA ARG A 277 -0.15 -21.12 -3.34
C ARG A 277 0.34 -20.13 -2.27
N LEU A 278 -0.10 -18.88 -2.32
CA LEU A 278 0.30 -17.87 -1.34
C LEU A 278 -0.07 -18.30 0.08
N ARG A 279 0.82 -18.03 1.03
CA ARG A 279 0.58 -18.25 2.47
C ARG A 279 1.05 -17.04 3.27
N GLY A 280 0.41 -16.78 4.41
CA GLY A 280 0.80 -15.69 5.30
C GLY A 280 0.68 -14.32 4.62
N SER A 281 1.70 -13.47 4.81
CA SER A 281 1.71 -12.08 4.32
C SER A 281 2.30 -11.91 2.91
N ASP A 282 2.41 -13.00 2.15
CA ASP A 282 3.00 -12.99 0.83
C ASP A 282 2.24 -12.08 -0.16
N ASN A 283 3.01 -11.26 -0.89
CA ASN A 283 2.52 -10.40 -1.96
C ASN A 283 3.05 -10.95 -3.28
N VAL A 284 2.14 -11.30 -4.18
CA VAL A 284 2.47 -11.73 -5.54
C VAL A 284 1.78 -10.84 -6.53
N TYR A 285 2.50 -10.54 -7.59
CA TYR A 285 2.03 -9.80 -8.75
C TYR A 285 2.20 -10.65 -10.00
N SER A 286 1.14 -10.73 -10.80
CA SER A 286 1.13 -11.41 -12.10
C SER A 286 0.64 -10.44 -13.17
N THR A 287 1.37 -10.41 -14.28
CA THR A 287 0.96 -9.72 -15.51
C THR A 287 0.81 -10.68 -16.67
N SER A 288 -0.04 -10.33 -17.64
CA SER A 288 -0.07 -10.99 -18.94
C SER A 288 0.27 -9.99 -20.04
N GLU A 289 1.22 -10.36 -20.90
CA GLU A 289 1.80 -9.55 -21.99
C GLU A 289 1.46 -10.15 -23.37
N ASP A 290 1.58 -9.35 -24.44
CA ASP A 290 1.32 -9.76 -25.85
C ASP A 290 2.18 -10.97 -26.31
N THR A 291 3.35 -11.16 -25.71
CA THR A 291 4.28 -12.26 -26.02
C THR A 291 3.98 -13.57 -25.29
N ALA A 292 2.82 -13.67 -24.62
CA ALA A 292 2.41 -14.82 -23.80
C ALA A 292 3.36 -15.16 -22.63
N SER A 293 4.21 -14.22 -22.20
CA SER A 293 4.95 -14.31 -20.95
C SER A 293 4.11 -13.83 -19.77
N THR A 294 4.10 -14.64 -18.70
CA THR A 294 3.59 -14.23 -17.39
C THR A 294 4.77 -13.81 -16.54
N THR A 295 4.99 -12.51 -16.37
CA THR A 295 6.02 -12.00 -15.45
C THR A 295 5.52 -12.17 -14.02
N ARG A 296 6.27 -12.93 -13.21
CA ARG A 296 5.96 -13.28 -11.82
C ARG A 296 6.98 -12.64 -10.88
N MET A 297 6.50 -12.03 -9.81
CA MET A 297 7.31 -11.71 -8.64
C MET A 297 6.59 -12.24 -7.40
N SER A 298 7.31 -13.04 -6.62
CA SER A 298 6.88 -13.55 -5.32
C SER A 298 7.85 -13.09 -4.24
N LEU A 299 7.33 -12.91 -3.03
CA LEU A 299 8.14 -12.89 -1.80
C LEU A 299 8.81 -14.25 -1.57
#